data_AF-A0A7H0VDW9-F1
#
_entry.id   AF-A0A7H0VDW9-F1
#
_cell.length_a   1.000
_cell.length_b   1.000
_cell.length_c   1.000
_cell.angle_alpha   90.00
_cell.angle_beta   90.00
_cell.angle_gamma   90.00
#
_symmetry.space_group_name_H-M   'P 1'
#
loop_
_entity.id
_entity.type
_entity.pdbx_description
1 polymer ?
#
loop_
_entity_poly.entity_id
_entity_poly.type
_entity_poly.pdbx_seq_one_letter_code
_entity_poly.pdbx_strand_id
1 'polypeptide(L)'
;MSPKQELELILSKEYESEDGDLFQVELMEGMTDHEIEQFKSQLPNNSIPPEIEALLRFSKGFDFFGLDEIRFDAFGYFGFEEMFPYSIQLAGDGFGNFWILDIDSKGGWNSVYYVCHDPAVIIKHSENLSEFIKHLDDFGQNMGQSYLDNIHDKTVWEIWNEKVGLMESNKKEYDFEKGSIELPESFFVADLSEAEIGSGFPWGKSGPKPKIIRPNDEAIWIVEQRLKQGLLARLFRGNR
;
A
#
# COMPACT_ATOMS: atom_id res chain seq x y z
N MET A 1 -5.98 -11.09 15.83
CA MET A 1 -6.51 -12.42 15.50
C MET A 1 -6.02 -12.77 14.11
N SER A 2 -6.31 -13.96 13.56
CA SER A 2 -6.01 -14.19 12.13
C SER A 2 -6.90 -13.30 11.25
N PRO A 3 -6.52 -13.01 10.00
CA PRO A 3 -7.34 -12.18 9.12
C PRO A 3 -8.76 -12.74 8.94
N LYS A 4 -8.88 -14.08 8.83
CA LYS A 4 -10.17 -14.77 8.77
C LYS A 4 -11.03 -14.48 10.02
N GLN A 5 -10.44 -14.53 11.21
CA GLN A 5 -11.17 -14.27 12.45
C GLN A 5 -11.64 -12.81 12.53
N GLU A 6 -10.81 -11.86 12.09
CA GLU A 6 -11.23 -10.45 12.02
C GLU A 6 -12.38 -10.27 11.00
N LEU A 7 -12.31 -10.96 9.84
CA LEU A 7 -13.39 -10.93 8.85
C LEU A 7 -14.69 -11.53 9.41
N GLU A 8 -14.63 -12.68 10.09
CA GLU A 8 -15.80 -13.31 10.73
C GLU A 8 -16.49 -12.37 11.75
N LEU A 9 -15.75 -11.51 12.44
CA LEU A 9 -16.31 -10.56 13.42
C LEU A 9 -17.13 -9.44 12.77
N ILE A 10 -16.84 -9.07 11.52
CA ILE A 10 -17.54 -7.98 10.84
C ILE A 10 -18.77 -8.44 10.07
N LEU A 11 -18.92 -9.74 9.80
CA LEU A 11 -20.05 -10.29 9.02
C LEU A 11 -21.42 -10.10 9.67
N SER A 12 -21.47 -10.09 10.99
CA SER A 12 -22.73 -9.94 11.73
C SER A 12 -23.08 -8.48 12.01
N LYS A 13 -22.23 -7.54 11.58
CA LYS A 13 -22.42 -6.11 11.85
C LYS A 13 -23.24 -5.48 10.74
N GLU A 14 -23.99 -4.47 11.14
CA GLU A 14 -24.73 -3.58 10.25
C GLU A 14 -24.14 -2.18 10.39
N TYR A 15 -23.92 -1.54 9.26
CA TYR A 15 -23.31 -0.24 9.14
C TYR A 15 -24.29 0.72 8.46
N GLU A 16 -24.06 2.02 8.60
CA GLU A 16 -24.89 3.07 7.99
C GLU A 16 -24.00 3.92 7.08
N SER A 17 -24.41 4.06 5.82
CA SER A 17 -23.71 4.89 4.83
C SER A 17 -23.94 6.39 5.06
N GLU A 18 -23.25 7.24 4.31
CA GLU A 18 -23.42 8.71 4.39
C GLU A 18 -24.85 9.17 4.05
N ASP A 19 -25.56 8.41 3.21
CA ASP A 19 -26.95 8.68 2.82
C ASP A 19 -27.97 8.10 3.82
N GLY A 20 -27.52 7.40 4.87
CA GLY A 20 -28.35 6.75 5.88
C GLY A 20 -28.84 5.35 5.50
N ASP A 21 -28.38 4.81 4.36
CA ASP A 21 -28.71 3.44 3.94
C ASP A 21 -27.91 2.43 4.76
N LEU A 22 -28.60 1.41 5.28
CA LEU A 22 -27.98 0.33 6.02
C LEU A 22 -27.35 -0.69 5.08
N PHE A 23 -26.16 -1.17 5.42
CA PHE A 23 -25.46 -2.20 4.66
C PHE A 23 -24.72 -3.18 5.58
N GLN A 24 -24.37 -4.33 5.02
CA GLN A 24 -23.59 -5.38 5.67
C GLN A 24 -22.48 -5.85 4.73
N VAL A 25 -21.50 -6.54 5.28
CA VAL A 25 -20.44 -7.17 4.50
C VAL A 25 -21.03 -8.33 3.68
N GLU A 26 -20.83 -8.30 2.37
CA GLU A 26 -21.20 -9.39 1.47
C GLU A 26 -19.96 -10.16 1.02
N LEU A 27 -19.82 -11.41 1.47
CA LEU A 27 -18.67 -12.24 1.12
C LEU A 27 -18.73 -12.71 -0.33
N MET A 28 -17.58 -12.71 -0.98
CA MET A 28 -17.36 -13.47 -2.20
C MET A 28 -17.22 -14.97 -1.91
N GLU A 29 -17.33 -15.79 -2.95
CA GLU A 29 -17.05 -17.22 -2.82
C GLU A 29 -15.58 -17.48 -2.42
N GLY A 30 -15.38 -18.44 -1.53
CA GLY A 30 -14.06 -18.94 -1.18
C GLY A 30 -13.44 -19.78 -2.30
N MET A 31 -12.11 -19.87 -2.30
CA MET A 31 -11.35 -20.62 -3.29
C MET A 31 -11.45 -22.13 -3.09
N THR A 32 -11.60 -22.84 -4.20
CA THR A 32 -11.44 -24.28 -4.31
C THR A 32 -9.97 -24.71 -4.20
N ASP A 33 -9.71 -26.01 -4.00
CA ASP A 33 -8.34 -26.55 -4.01
C ASP A 33 -7.58 -26.22 -5.31
N HIS A 34 -8.29 -26.24 -6.45
CA HIS A 34 -7.67 -25.94 -7.73
C HIS A 34 -7.26 -24.46 -7.84
N GLU A 35 -8.13 -23.55 -7.41
CA GLU A 35 -7.84 -22.11 -7.40
C GLU A 35 -6.72 -21.76 -6.43
N ILE A 36 -6.65 -22.41 -5.26
CA ILE A 36 -5.54 -22.24 -4.32
C ILE A 36 -4.20 -22.63 -4.96
N GLU A 37 -4.13 -23.76 -5.66
CA GLU A 37 -2.89 -24.18 -6.32
C GLU A 37 -2.52 -23.26 -7.51
N GLN A 38 -3.51 -22.78 -8.26
CA GLN A 38 -3.29 -21.77 -9.30
C GLN A 38 -2.79 -20.44 -8.71
N PHE A 39 -3.35 -20.00 -7.60
CA PHE A 39 -2.94 -18.77 -6.93
C PHE A 39 -1.53 -18.90 -6.34
N LYS A 40 -1.21 -20.03 -5.67
CA LYS A 40 0.16 -20.35 -5.24
C LYS A 40 1.17 -20.16 -6.36
N SER A 41 0.88 -20.70 -7.54
CA SER A 41 1.81 -20.65 -8.69
C SER A 41 2.16 -19.24 -9.18
N GLN A 42 1.41 -18.22 -8.77
CA GLN A 42 1.65 -16.82 -9.12
C GLN A 42 2.54 -16.11 -8.09
N LEU A 43 2.58 -16.61 -6.85
CA LEU A 43 3.31 -15.99 -5.73
C LEU A 43 4.82 -16.23 -5.83
N PRO A 44 5.67 -15.32 -5.31
CA PRO A 44 7.12 -15.34 -5.51
C PRO A 44 7.81 -16.64 -5.08
N ASN A 45 7.24 -17.38 -4.12
CA ASN A 45 7.81 -18.64 -3.62
C ASN A 45 6.90 -19.85 -3.77
N ASN A 46 5.83 -19.75 -4.59
CA ASN A 46 4.82 -20.80 -4.76
C ASN A 46 4.14 -21.27 -3.46
N SER A 47 4.01 -20.41 -2.46
CA SER A 47 3.39 -20.75 -1.18
C SER A 47 2.44 -19.66 -0.67
N ILE A 48 1.49 -20.05 0.16
CA ILE A 48 0.58 -19.16 0.89
C ILE A 48 0.73 -19.47 2.38
N PRO A 49 0.86 -18.47 3.27
CA PRO A 49 0.84 -18.70 4.71
C PRO A 49 -0.45 -19.43 5.14
N PRO A 50 -0.41 -20.40 6.07
CA PRO A 50 -1.59 -21.22 6.41
C PRO A 50 -2.83 -20.42 6.81
N GLU A 51 -2.64 -19.32 7.53
CA GLU A 51 -3.72 -18.41 7.96
C GLU A 51 -4.35 -17.66 6.78
N ILE A 52 -3.58 -17.38 5.73
CA ILE A 52 -4.05 -16.76 4.50
C ILE A 52 -4.73 -17.79 3.61
N GLU A 53 -4.21 -19.01 3.51
CA GLU A 53 -4.90 -20.09 2.79
C GLU A 53 -6.28 -20.36 3.43
N ALA A 54 -6.36 -20.36 4.76
CA ALA A 54 -7.63 -20.48 5.48
C ALA A 54 -8.58 -19.32 5.21
N LEU A 55 -8.07 -18.09 5.07
CA LEU A 55 -8.85 -16.92 4.66
C LEU A 55 -9.38 -17.10 3.23
N LEU A 56 -8.52 -17.40 2.26
CA LEU A 56 -8.90 -17.51 0.85
C LEU A 56 -9.91 -18.63 0.58
N ARG A 57 -9.80 -19.74 1.31
CA ARG A 57 -10.80 -20.82 1.29
C ARG A 57 -12.13 -20.42 1.90
N PHE A 58 -12.11 -19.47 2.85
CA PHE A 58 -13.32 -18.94 3.46
C PHE A 58 -13.98 -17.89 2.54
N SER A 59 -13.19 -16.97 2.00
CA SER A 59 -13.60 -16.00 0.99
C SER A 59 -12.37 -15.42 0.28
N LYS A 60 -12.48 -15.19 -1.04
CA LYS A 60 -11.47 -14.44 -1.80
C LYS A 60 -11.54 -12.92 -1.59
N GLY A 61 -12.60 -12.42 -0.96
CA GLY A 61 -12.86 -10.99 -0.82
C GLY A 61 -14.26 -10.68 -0.29
N PHE A 62 -14.63 -9.41 -0.25
CA PHE A 62 -15.97 -9.01 0.11
C PHE A 62 -16.29 -7.60 -0.39
N ASP A 63 -17.58 -7.33 -0.53
CA ASP A 63 -18.06 -5.99 -0.85
C ASP A 63 -18.22 -5.19 0.44
N PHE A 64 -17.75 -3.95 0.42
CA PHE A 64 -17.83 -3.03 1.55
C PHE A 64 -18.14 -1.62 1.04
N PHE A 65 -19.28 -1.08 1.43
CA PHE A 65 -19.71 0.23 0.97
C PHE A 65 -18.66 1.31 1.27
N GLY A 66 -18.43 2.21 0.30
CA GLY A 66 -17.41 3.26 0.38
C GLY A 66 -16.07 2.88 -0.27
N LEU A 67 -15.85 1.61 -0.59
CA LEU A 67 -14.74 1.11 -1.39
C LEU A 67 -15.30 0.25 -2.53
N ASP A 68 -14.54 0.03 -3.61
CA ASP A 68 -15.02 -0.74 -4.76
C ASP A 68 -15.33 -2.21 -4.38
N GLU A 69 -14.28 -3.01 -4.18
CA GLU A 69 -14.32 -4.36 -3.63
C GLU A 69 -13.06 -4.59 -2.81
N ILE A 70 -13.15 -5.40 -1.75
CA ILE A 70 -11.99 -5.86 -0.99
C ILE A 70 -11.54 -7.22 -1.52
N ARG A 71 -10.32 -7.35 -2.05
CA ARG A 71 -9.80 -8.57 -2.67
C ARG A 71 -8.54 -9.07 -2.00
N PHE A 72 -8.49 -10.36 -1.70
CA PHE A 72 -7.29 -11.01 -1.17
C PHE A 72 -6.51 -11.77 -2.26
N ASP A 73 -7.05 -11.87 -3.48
CA ASP A 73 -6.53 -12.67 -4.58
C ASP A 73 -6.03 -11.86 -5.78
N ALA A 74 -6.05 -10.53 -5.68
CA ALA A 74 -5.66 -9.60 -6.75
C ALA A 74 -4.13 -9.42 -6.85
N PHE A 75 -3.39 -10.53 -6.98
CA PHE A 75 -1.94 -10.50 -7.10
C PHE A 75 -1.48 -9.84 -8.41
N GLY A 76 -0.57 -8.87 -8.30
CA GLY A 76 -0.01 -8.16 -9.45
C GLY A 76 -0.98 -7.18 -10.13
N TYR A 77 -2.20 -6.99 -9.63
CA TYR A 77 -3.20 -6.11 -10.25
C TYR A 77 -2.81 -4.63 -10.20
N PHE A 78 -2.06 -4.21 -9.18
CA PHE A 78 -1.66 -2.81 -9.00
C PHE A 78 -0.78 -2.28 -10.14
N GLY A 79 0.06 -3.15 -10.72
CA GLY A 79 0.86 -2.82 -11.91
C GLY A 79 2.02 -1.84 -11.68
N PHE A 80 2.36 -1.49 -10.43
CA PHE A 80 3.52 -0.64 -10.10
C PHE A 80 4.64 -1.46 -9.43
N GLU A 81 5.17 -2.44 -10.17
CA GLU A 81 6.13 -3.43 -9.68
C GLU A 81 7.46 -2.81 -9.20
N GLU A 82 7.86 -1.65 -9.72
CA GLU A 82 9.06 -0.94 -9.25
C GLU A 82 8.93 -0.46 -7.79
N MET A 83 7.69 -0.27 -7.34
CA MET A 83 7.35 0.18 -5.99
C MET A 83 6.93 -0.99 -5.10
N PHE A 84 6.17 -1.94 -5.63
CA PHE A 84 5.72 -3.15 -4.94
C PHE A 84 5.92 -4.37 -5.85
N PRO A 85 7.11 -5.01 -5.83
CA PRO A 85 7.45 -6.10 -6.75
C PRO A 85 6.50 -7.28 -6.68
N TYR A 86 6.03 -7.61 -5.47
CA TYR A 86 5.01 -8.62 -5.25
C TYR A 86 3.97 -8.02 -4.32
N SER A 87 2.71 -7.98 -4.76
CA SER A 87 1.66 -7.35 -3.97
C SER A 87 0.27 -7.84 -4.33
N ILE A 88 -0.65 -7.68 -3.38
CA ILE A 88 -2.10 -7.77 -3.59
C ILE A 88 -2.68 -6.37 -3.56
N GLN A 89 -3.43 -5.98 -4.59
CA GLN A 89 -4.29 -4.80 -4.50
C GLN A 89 -5.53 -5.17 -3.69
N LEU A 90 -5.56 -4.79 -2.41
CA LEU A 90 -6.66 -5.10 -1.51
C LEU A 90 -7.93 -4.33 -1.86
N ALA A 91 -7.80 -3.06 -2.20
CA ALA A 91 -8.94 -2.20 -2.49
C ALA A 91 -8.53 -1.03 -3.39
N GLY A 92 -9.53 -0.42 -4.02
CA GLY A 92 -9.46 0.90 -4.64
C GLY A 92 -10.70 1.71 -4.29
N ASP A 93 -10.61 3.02 -4.44
CA ASP A 93 -11.72 3.95 -4.21
C ASP A 93 -12.30 4.54 -5.52
N GLY A 94 -11.85 4.06 -6.69
CA GLY A 94 -12.24 4.62 -7.99
C GLY A 94 -11.64 6.00 -8.34
N PHE A 95 -10.93 6.65 -7.42
CA PHE A 95 -10.31 7.96 -7.60
C PHE A 95 -8.78 7.89 -7.65
N GLY A 96 -8.23 6.70 -7.89
CA GLY A 96 -6.80 6.47 -8.02
C GLY A 96 -6.08 6.38 -6.67
N ASN A 97 -6.79 5.98 -5.61
CA ASN A 97 -6.18 5.59 -4.35
C ASN A 97 -6.36 4.08 -4.13
N PHE A 98 -5.33 3.44 -3.60
CA PHE A 98 -5.28 1.99 -3.47
C PHE A 98 -4.73 1.55 -2.12
N TRP A 99 -5.22 0.41 -1.63
CA TRP A 99 -4.64 -0.28 -0.48
C TRP A 99 -3.88 -1.50 -0.99
N ILE A 100 -2.57 -1.50 -0.77
CA ILE A 100 -1.64 -2.47 -1.33
C ILE A 100 -1.04 -3.28 -0.19
N LEU A 101 -1.27 -4.59 -0.20
CA LEU A 101 -0.56 -5.51 0.69
C LEU A 101 0.78 -5.86 0.06
N ASP A 102 1.88 -5.57 0.77
CA ASP A 102 3.23 -5.94 0.35
C ASP A 102 3.50 -7.42 0.63
N ILE A 103 4.11 -8.11 -0.33
CA ILE A 103 4.54 -9.49 -0.21
C ILE A 103 6.06 -9.55 -0.40
N ASP A 104 6.77 -10.18 0.54
CA ASP A 104 8.21 -10.37 0.37
C ASP A 104 8.55 -11.52 -0.61
N SER A 105 9.81 -11.57 -1.05
CA SER A 105 10.32 -12.62 -1.93
C SER A 105 10.18 -14.05 -1.37
N LYS A 106 9.94 -14.20 -0.06
CA LYS A 106 9.70 -15.46 0.64
C LYS A 106 8.21 -15.70 0.91
N GLY A 107 7.31 -14.98 0.26
CA GLY A 107 5.85 -15.17 0.36
C GLY A 107 5.25 -14.69 1.68
N GLY A 108 5.97 -13.92 2.48
CA GLY A 108 5.46 -13.27 3.69
C GLY A 108 4.51 -12.13 3.36
N TRP A 109 3.30 -12.15 3.94
CA TRP A 109 2.29 -11.11 3.78
C TRP A 109 2.51 -10.04 4.86
N ASN A 110 3.08 -8.91 4.47
CA ASN A 110 3.60 -7.88 5.37
C ASN A 110 2.56 -6.77 5.62
N SER A 111 3.02 -5.52 5.67
CA SER A 111 2.19 -4.34 5.91
C SER A 111 1.28 -4.01 4.72
N VAL A 112 0.19 -3.33 5.02
CA VAL A 112 -0.66 -2.70 4.01
C VAL A 112 -0.25 -1.24 3.88
N TYR A 113 -0.17 -0.78 2.65
CA TYR A 113 0.16 0.59 2.29
C TYR A 113 -1.01 1.24 1.58
N TYR A 114 -1.32 2.46 1.97
CA TYR A 114 -2.20 3.32 1.19
C TYR A 114 -1.35 4.08 0.17
N VAL A 115 -1.74 3.98 -1.11
CA VAL A 115 -1.03 4.61 -2.23
C VAL A 115 -1.99 5.55 -2.93
N CYS A 116 -1.71 6.85 -2.82
CA CYS A 116 -2.49 7.91 -3.45
C CYS A 116 -1.79 8.39 -4.72
N HIS A 117 -2.55 8.65 -5.78
CA HIS A 117 -2.01 9.17 -7.03
C HIS A 117 -1.91 10.71 -7.07
N ASP A 118 -2.79 11.44 -6.39
CA ASP A 118 -2.80 12.91 -6.36
C ASP A 118 -3.35 13.49 -5.03
N PRO A 119 -2.48 14.00 -4.13
CA PRO A 119 -1.04 14.07 -4.28
C PRO A 119 -0.36 12.70 -4.18
N ALA A 120 0.61 12.46 -5.06
CA ALA A 120 1.34 11.20 -5.16
C ALA A 120 2.16 10.87 -3.88
N VAL A 121 1.56 10.10 -2.96
CA VAL A 121 2.14 9.68 -1.67
C VAL A 121 1.94 8.18 -1.41
N ILE A 122 2.83 7.59 -0.60
CA ILE A 122 2.65 6.27 0.02
C ILE A 122 2.57 6.46 1.53
N ILE A 123 1.70 5.71 2.20
CA ILE A 123 1.51 5.73 3.65
C ILE A 123 1.46 4.28 4.16
N LYS A 124 2.22 3.96 5.21
CA LYS A 124 2.07 2.69 5.93
C LYS A 124 0.73 2.72 6.66
N HIS A 125 -0.24 1.97 6.16
CA HIS A 125 -1.63 2.01 6.65
C HIS A 125 -1.85 1.06 7.83
N SER A 126 -1.32 -0.16 7.75
CA SER A 126 -1.41 -1.13 8.85
C SER A 126 -0.24 -2.10 8.82
N GLU A 127 0.08 -2.70 9.97
CA GLU A 127 1.19 -3.64 10.11
C GLU A 127 0.94 -4.95 9.35
N ASN A 128 -0.32 -5.33 9.16
CA ASN A 128 -0.73 -6.55 8.47
C ASN A 128 -2.20 -6.51 8.02
N LEU A 129 -2.62 -7.58 7.33
CA LEU A 129 -3.98 -7.75 6.82
C LEU A 129 -5.06 -7.82 7.91
N SER A 130 -4.76 -8.42 9.07
CA SER A 130 -5.74 -8.47 10.18
C SER A 130 -6.08 -7.07 10.68
N GLU A 131 -5.06 -6.22 10.85
CA GLU A 131 -5.25 -4.84 11.27
C GLU A 131 -5.95 -3.99 10.19
N PHE A 132 -5.67 -4.26 8.91
CA PHE A 132 -6.41 -3.64 7.82
C PHE A 132 -7.92 -3.93 7.91
N ILE A 133 -8.32 -5.19 8.13
CA ILE A 133 -9.74 -5.56 8.28
C ILE A 133 -10.38 -4.84 9.49
N LYS A 134 -9.63 -4.62 10.58
CA LYS A 134 -10.12 -3.80 11.70
C LYS A 134 -10.31 -2.34 11.33
N HIS A 135 -9.44 -1.78 10.51
CA HIS A 135 -9.60 -0.41 10.05
C HIS A 135 -10.81 -0.25 9.11
N LEU A 136 -11.18 -1.29 8.36
CA LEU A 136 -12.44 -1.32 7.60
C LEU A 136 -13.66 -1.37 8.53
N ASP A 137 -13.59 -2.17 9.59
CA ASP A 137 -14.63 -2.19 10.62
C ASP A 137 -14.81 -0.83 11.32
N ASP A 138 -13.69 -0.16 11.63
CA ASP A 138 -13.67 1.21 12.16
C ASP A 138 -14.28 2.20 11.17
N PHE A 139 -13.96 2.07 9.89
CA PHE A 139 -14.55 2.86 8.81
C PHE A 139 -16.07 2.71 8.77
N GLY A 140 -16.60 1.50 8.72
CA GLY A 140 -18.07 1.31 8.72
C GLY A 140 -18.77 1.83 9.99
N GLN A 141 -18.11 1.79 11.15
CA GLN A 141 -18.71 2.26 12.42
C GLN A 141 -18.63 3.77 12.62
N ASN A 142 -17.53 4.40 12.19
CA ASN A 142 -17.20 5.77 12.52
C ASN A 142 -17.17 6.71 11.31
N MET A 143 -17.29 6.16 10.08
CA MET A 143 -17.24 6.86 8.78
C MET A 143 -16.20 7.97 8.83
N GLY A 144 -16.50 9.21 8.43
CA GLY A 144 -15.57 10.37 8.33
C GLY A 144 -14.72 10.75 9.57
N GLN A 145 -14.73 9.97 10.65
CA GLN A 145 -13.81 10.05 11.78
C GLN A 145 -12.85 8.85 11.89
N SER A 146 -13.00 7.87 11.01
CA SER A 146 -12.27 6.61 10.99
C SER A 146 -10.80 6.80 10.67
N TYR A 147 -10.02 5.76 10.94
CA TYR A 147 -8.62 5.74 10.54
C TYR A 147 -8.43 5.89 9.02
N LEU A 148 -9.31 5.27 8.23
CA LEU A 148 -9.26 5.29 6.77
C LEU A 148 -9.49 6.72 6.22
N ASP A 149 -10.50 7.43 6.74
CA ASP A 149 -10.77 8.82 6.33
C ASP A 149 -9.70 9.79 6.83
N ASN A 150 -9.17 9.57 8.04
CA ASN A 150 -8.08 10.41 8.54
C ASN A 150 -6.83 10.30 7.66
N ILE A 151 -6.54 9.11 7.10
CA ILE A 151 -5.47 8.96 6.11
C ILE A 151 -5.76 9.80 4.88
N HIS A 152 -6.94 9.61 4.28
CA HIS A 152 -7.33 10.26 3.03
C HIS A 152 -7.36 11.79 3.16
N ASP A 153 -8.00 12.31 4.22
CA ASP A 153 -8.30 13.74 4.35
C ASP A 153 -7.17 14.56 5.00
N LYS A 154 -6.33 13.94 5.82
CA LYS A 154 -5.32 14.67 6.62
C LYS A 154 -3.92 14.17 6.35
N THR A 155 -3.65 12.88 6.57
CA THR A 155 -2.28 12.35 6.54
C THR A 155 -1.64 12.50 5.17
N VAL A 156 -2.41 12.29 4.09
CA VAL A 156 -1.98 12.55 2.70
C VAL A 156 -1.40 13.95 2.55
N TRP A 157 -2.11 14.97 3.03
CA TRP A 157 -1.69 16.37 2.91
C TRP A 157 -0.54 16.72 3.84
N GLU A 158 -0.46 16.10 5.02
CA GLU A 158 0.67 16.29 5.95
C GLU A 158 1.98 15.75 5.38
N ILE A 159 1.93 14.56 4.75
CA ILE A 159 3.07 13.96 4.06
C ILE A 159 3.43 14.77 2.81
N TRP A 160 2.43 15.14 1.99
CA TRP A 160 2.67 15.93 0.79
C TRP A 160 3.27 17.31 1.10
N ASN A 161 2.81 17.99 2.15
CA ASN A 161 3.30 19.33 2.50
C ASN A 161 4.57 19.32 3.37
N GLU A 162 5.26 18.17 3.45
CA GLU A 162 6.64 18.09 3.95
C GLU A 162 6.75 18.29 5.48
N LYS A 163 5.81 17.71 6.25
CA LYS A 163 5.95 17.61 7.72
C LYS A 163 6.23 16.20 8.25
N VAL A 164 6.21 15.16 7.41
CA VAL A 164 6.36 13.77 7.86
C VAL A 164 7.10 12.93 6.82
N GLY A 165 8.10 12.15 7.26
CA GLY A 165 8.58 10.94 6.58
C GLY A 165 9.73 11.05 5.57
N LEU A 166 10.36 12.22 5.43
CA LEU A 166 11.71 12.30 4.87
C LEU A 166 12.71 12.27 6.03
N MET A 167 13.63 11.30 6.04
CA MET A 167 14.73 11.32 7.00
C MET A 167 15.54 12.60 6.79
N GLU A 168 15.46 13.54 7.75
CA GLU A 168 16.26 14.77 7.73
C GLU A 168 17.77 14.50 7.84
N SER A 169 18.14 13.31 8.32
CA SER A 169 19.53 12.83 8.42
C SER A 169 19.59 11.30 8.32
N ASN A 170 20.63 10.78 7.64
CA ASN A 170 20.91 9.34 7.58
C ASN A 170 21.32 8.83 8.97
N LYS A 171 20.36 8.29 9.71
CA LYS A 171 20.61 7.61 11.00
C LYS A 171 21.04 6.15 10.84
N LYS A 172 20.85 5.59 9.65
CA LYS A 172 21.19 4.22 9.27
C LYS A 172 22.21 4.24 8.13
N GLU A 173 23.16 3.31 8.18
CA GLU A 173 23.98 2.97 7.03
C GLU A 173 23.23 1.92 6.21
N TYR A 174 22.96 2.24 4.95
CA TYR A 174 22.32 1.32 4.02
C TYR A 174 23.38 0.64 3.15
N ASP A 175 23.37 -0.69 3.09
CA ASP A 175 24.25 -1.47 2.21
C ASP A 175 23.48 -1.89 0.94
N PHE A 176 23.35 -0.94 0.00
CA PHE A 176 22.73 -1.20 -1.30
C PHE A 176 23.71 -1.82 -2.32
N GLU A 177 25.00 -1.97 -1.98
CA GLU A 177 26.05 -2.42 -2.92
C GLU A 177 26.03 -3.92 -3.20
N LYS A 178 25.30 -4.72 -2.40
CA LYS A 178 25.19 -6.18 -2.63
C LYS A 178 24.37 -6.55 -3.87
N GLY A 179 23.51 -5.66 -4.36
CA GLY A 179 22.79 -5.82 -5.62
C GLY A 179 23.34 -4.80 -6.60
N SER A 180 23.44 -5.14 -7.88
CA SER A 180 23.85 -4.22 -8.95
C SER A 180 22.80 -3.12 -9.21
N ILE A 181 22.49 -2.31 -8.18
CA ILE A 181 21.48 -1.27 -8.21
C ILE A 181 22.13 0.01 -8.72
N GLU A 182 21.72 0.44 -9.91
CA GLU A 182 22.12 1.73 -10.45
C GLU A 182 21.27 2.84 -9.83
N LEU A 183 21.85 3.53 -8.85
CA LEU A 183 21.22 4.65 -8.15
C LEU A 183 21.05 5.87 -9.08
N PRO A 184 19.94 6.63 -8.95
CA PRO A 184 19.81 7.92 -9.63
C PRO A 184 20.91 8.90 -9.23
N GLU A 185 21.18 9.93 -10.05
CA GLU A 185 22.15 10.98 -9.73
C GLU A 185 21.78 11.74 -8.45
N SER A 186 20.48 11.96 -8.22
CA SER A 186 19.93 12.57 -7.02
C SER A 186 18.70 11.80 -6.59
N PHE A 187 18.64 11.42 -5.32
CA PHE A 187 17.56 10.61 -4.74
C PHE A 187 17.42 10.88 -3.25
N PHE A 188 16.31 10.44 -2.67
CA PHE A 188 16.19 10.20 -1.24
C PHE A 188 15.86 8.74 -0.96
N VAL A 189 16.17 8.31 0.25
CA VAL A 189 15.76 7.02 0.78
C VAL A 189 14.53 7.25 1.67
N ALA A 190 13.44 6.59 1.34
CA ALA A 190 12.26 6.50 2.19
C ALA A 190 12.31 5.16 2.93
N ASP A 191 12.58 5.18 4.23
CA ASP A 191 12.62 3.99 5.08
C ASP A 191 11.41 3.98 6.02
N LEU A 192 10.50 3.03 5.81
CA LEU A 192 9.33 2.75 6.64
C LEU A 192 9.47 1.44 7.44
N SER A 193 10.65 0.80 7.44
CA SER A 193 10.89 -0.51 8.10
C SER A 193 10.57 -0.49 9.60
N GLU A 194 10.88 0.62 10.27
CA GLU A 194 10.61 0.85 11.70
C GLU A 194 9.63 2.00 11.92
N ALA A 195 8.95 2.44 10.85
CA ALA A 195 8.03 3.56 10.94
C ALA A 195 6.69 3.13 11.53
N GLU A 196 6.10 4.02 12.32
CA GLU A 196 4.76 3.86 12.85
C GLU A 196 3.72 3.94 11.72
N ILE A 197 2.59 3.25 11.92
CA ILE A 197 1.38 3.40 11.10
C ILE A 197 1.04 4.90 10.94
N GLY A 198 0.68 5.31 9.72
CA GLY A 198 0.45 6.71 9.33
C GLY A 198 1.70 7.43 8.81
N SER A 199 2.89 6.86 8.97
CA SER A 199 4.11 7.39 8.35
C SER A 199 4.12 7.10 6.85
N GLY A 200 4.77 7.96 6.06
CA GLY A 200 4.82 7.77 4.62
C GLY A 200 5.72 8.78 3.91
N PHE A 201 5.71 8.80 2.58
CA PHE A 201 6.56 9.71 1.81
C PHE A 201 5.90 10.11 0.48
N PRO A 202 6.20 11.33 -0.03
CA PRO A 202 5.74 11.75 -1.34
C PRO A 202 6.63 11.20 -2.44
N TRP A 203 6.07 10.43 -3.38
CA TRP A 203 6.83 9.90 -4.51
C TRP A 203 6.73 10.78 -5.76
N GLY A 204 5.65 11.55 -5.95
CA GLY A 204 5.47 12.38 -7.16
C GLY A 204 6.07 13.78 -7.12
N LYS A 205 6.73 14.20 -6.02
CA LYS A 205 7.35 15.56 -5.94
C LYS A 205 8.43 15.81 -6.99
N SER A 206 9.05 14.75 -7.48
CA SER A 206 10.09 14.79 -8.52
C SER A 206 9.54 14.92 -9.94
N GLY A 207 8.23 15.11 -10.09
CA GLY A 207 7.55 15.22 -11.37
C GLY A 207 7.11 13.86 -11.93
N PRO A 208 6.68 13.82 -13.20
CA PRO A 208 6.08 12.61 -13.77
C PRO A 208 7.11 11.49 -13.89
N LYS A 209 6.68 10.27 -13.57
CA LYS A 209 7.46 9.02 -13.69
C LYS A 209 8.86 9.15 -13.07
N PRO A 210 8.96 9.42 -11.75
CA PRO A 210 10.24 9.37 -11.07
C PRO A 210 10.75 7.94 -11.07
N LYS A 211 12.07 7.75 -11.18
CA LYS A 211 12.66 6.41 -10.96
C LYS A 211 12.49 6.05 -9.49
N ILE A 212 11.84 4.92 -9.23
CA ILE A 212 11.66 4.34 -7.89
C ILE A 212 12.31 2.98 -7.90
N ILE A 213 13.04 2.66 -6.84
CA ILE A 213 13.74 1.38 -6.70
C ILE A 213 13.42 0.79 -5.35
N ARG A 214 12.97 -0.47 -5.35
CA ARG A 214 12.85 -1.34 -4.19
C ARG A 214 14.13 -2.19 -4.06
N PRO A 215 15.07 -1.88 -3.15
CA PRO A 215 16.37 -2.55 -3.11
C PRO A 215 16.33 -3.95 -2.48
N ASN A 216 15.37 -4.22 -1.60
CA ASN A 216 15.19 -5.48 -0.87
C ASN A 216 13.73 -5.62 -0.40
N ASP A 217 13.44 -6.67 0.36
CA ASP A 217 12.10 -6.94 0.94
C ASP A 217 11.72 -6.02 2.13
N GLU A 218 12.68 -5.32 2.77
CA GLU A 218 12.40 -4.44 3.93
C GLU A 218 11.75 -3.15 3.45
N ALA A 219 10.74 -2.56 4.11
CA ALA A 219 9.99 -1.37 3.65
C ALA A 219 10.84 -0.10 3.39
N ILE A 220 11.65 -0.10 2.33
CA ILE A 220 12.64 0.91 1.96
C ILE A 220 12.53 1.19 0.47
N TRP A 221 12.44 2.45 0.08
CA TRP A 221 12.40 2.88 -1.30
C TRP A 221 13.49 3.90 -1.57
N ILE A 222 14.09 3.82 -2.75
CA ILE A 222 14.98 4.84 -3.28
C ILE A 222 14.22 5.59 -4.36
N VAL A 223 13.97 6.87 -4.14
CA VAL A 223 13.13 7.70 -5.01
C VAL A 223 13.98 8.80 -5.62
N GLU A 224 14.00 8.85 -6.95
CA GLU A 224 14.66 9.90 -7.71
C GLU A 224 14.21 11.28 -7.24
N GLN A 225 15.15 12.18 -6.99
CA GLN A 225 14.91 13.61 -6.80
C GLN A 225 15.32 14.36 -8.06
N ARG A 226 14.35 14.95 -8.74
CA ARG A 226 14.64 15.90 -9.82
C ARG A 226 14.74 17.28 -9.22
N LEU A 227 15.97 17.78 -9.10
CA LEU A 227 16.21 19.18 -8.81
C LEU A 227 15.52 20.01 -9.89
N LYS A 228 14.50 20.80 -9.52
CA LYS A 228 13.88 21.76 -10.43
C LYS A 228 14.97 22.71 -10.91
N GLN A 229 15.46 22.52 -12.14
CA GLN A 229 16.34 23.48 -12.77
C GLN A 229 15.57 24.80 -12.83
N GLY A 230 15.98 25.78 -12.03
CA GLY A 230 15.36 27.11 -12.05
C GLY A 230 15.35 27.67 -13.47
N LEU A 231 14.36 28.49 -13.79
CA LEU A 231 14.19 29.12 -15.11
C LEU A 231 15.50 29.70 -15.67
N LEU A 232 16.38 30.23 -14.81
CA LEU A 232 17.69 30.76 -15.16
C LEU A 232 18.68 29.68 -15.63
N ALA A 233 18.69 28.48 -15.05
CA ALA A 233 19.60 27.40 -15.46
C ALA A 233 19.33 26.90 -16.89
N ARG A 234 18.06 26.98 -17.34
CA ARG A 234 17.65 26.69 -18.72
C ARG A 234 18.13 27.75 -19.72
N LEU A 235 18.15 29.03 -19.32
CA LEU A 235 18.61 30.14 -20.16
C LEU A 235 20.12 30.10 -20.45
N PHE A 236 20.94 29.59 -19.52
CA PHE A 236 22.41 29.55 -19.69
C PHE A 236 22.96 28.26 -20.31
N ARG A 237 22.12 27.24 -20.56
CA ARG A 237 22.51 26.02 -21.30
C ARG A 237 22.36 26.13 -22.82
N GLY A 238 21.67 27.17 -23.33
CA GLY A 238 21.48 27.40 -24.77
C GLY A 238 22.65 28.07 -25.51
N ASN A 239 23.76 28.38 -24.82
CA ASN A 239 24.93 29.07 -25.39
C ASN A 239 26.24 28.30 -25.16
N ARG A 240 26.26 27.00 -25.44
CA ARG A 240 27.51 26.25 -25.68
C ARG A 240 27.32 25.25 -26.81
#